data_AF-A0A2V7TST1-F1
#
_entry.id   AF-A0A2V7TST1-F1
#
_cell.length_a   1.000
_cell.length_b   1.000
_cell.length_c   1.000
_cell.angle_alpha   90.00
_cell.angle_beta   90.00
_cell.angle_gamma   90.00
#
_symmetry.space_group_name_H-M   'P 1'
#
loop_
_entity.id
_entity.type
_entity.pdbx_description
1 polymer ?
#
loop_
_entity_poly.entity_id
_entity_poly.type
_entity_poly.pdbx_seq_one_letter_code
_entity_poly.pdbx_strand_id
1 'polypeptide(L)' 'NCELMRDPVTGQPHTAHTTNPVPFFLIHEGAQGPLRAGGALADVGPTMLALLGLPNPPEMTGRDLRELG' A
#
# COMPACT_ATOMS: atom_id res chain seq x y z
N ASN A 1 -7.22 -9.75 6.81
CA ASN A 1 -7.83 -11.01 7.27
C ASN A 1 -7.69 -11.14 8.79
N CYS A 2 -6.48 -11.35 9.33
CA CYS A 2 -6.27 -11.62 10.76
C CYS A 2 -6.76 -10.54 11.74
N GLU A 3 -6.98 -9.31 11.26
CA GLU A 3 -7.54 -8.20 12.01
C GLU A 3 -9.04 -8.36 12.33
N LEU A 4 -9.77 -9.25 11.62
CA LEU A 4 -11.17 -9.56 11.90
C LEU A 4 -11.42 -11.07 11.85
N MET A 5 -11.46 -11.70 13.03
CA MET A 5 -11.63 -13.16 13.16
C MET A 5 -13.04 -13.58 13.62
N ARG A 6 -13.89 -12.63 14.01
CA ARG A 6 -15.28 -12.85 14.39
C ARG A 6 -16.17 -11.75 13.82
N ASP A 7 -17.35 -12.13 13.34
CA ASP A 7 -18.37 -11.20 12.91
C ASP A 7 -18.86 -10.36 14.11
N PRO A 8 -18.80 -9.01 14.04
CA PRO A 8 -19.17 -8.15 15.16
C PRO A 8 -20.69 -8.09 15.43
N VAL A 9 -21.52 -8.49 14.46
CA VAL A 9 -22.98 -8.54 14.57
C VAL A 9 -23.44 -9.90 15.09
N THR A 10 -22.91 -10.99 14.54
CA THR A 10 -23.39 -12.37 14.82
C THR A 10 -22.53 -13.13 15.82
N GLY A 11 -21.28 -12.70 16.04
CA GLY A 11 -20.30 -13.37 16.90
C GLY A 11 -19.71 -14.67 16.32
N GLN A 12 -20.14 -15.08 15.14
CA GLN A 12 -19.66 -16.29 14.47
C GLN A 12 -18.23 -16.10 13.92
N PRO A 13 -17.48 -17.20 13.67
CA PRO A 13 -16.17 -17.12 13.03
C PRO A 13 -16.23 -16.39 11.68
N HIS A 14 -15.36 -15.40 11.50
CA HIS A 14 -15.17 -14.72 10.21
C HIS A 14 -14.04 -15.43 9.45
N THR A 15 -14.34 -15.99 8.28
CA THR A 15 -13.37 -16.80 7.49
C THR A 15 -12.96 -16.14 6.17
N ALA A 16 -13.46 -14.94 5.88
CA ALA A 16 -13.23 -14.21 4.63
C ALA A 16 -12.15 -13.11 4.78
N HIS A 17 -11.76 -12.51 3.66
CA HIS A 17 -10.99 -11.27 3.66
C HIS A 17 -11.79 -10.11 4.27
N THR A 18 -11.11 -9.00 4.55
CA THR A 18 -11.74 -7.72 4.91
C THR A 18 -11.46 -6.70 3.81
N THR A 19 -12.15 -5.56 3.87
CA THR A 19 -11.90 -4.38 3.02
C THR A 19 -11.07 -3.32 3.74
N ASN A 20 -10.47 -3.65 4.89
CA ASN A 20 -9.66 -2.72 5.65
C ASN A 20 -8.41 -2.33 4.84
N PRO A 21 -7.95 -1.07 4.97
CA PRO A 21 -6.67 -0.68 4.39
C PRO A 21 -5.53 -1.47 5.05
N VAL A 22 -4.46 -1.69 4.29
CA VAL A 22 -3.25 -2.36 4.77
C VAL A 22 -2.20 -1.33 5.20
N PRO A 23 -1.40 -1.60 6.24
CA PRO A 23 -0.27 -0.75 6.57
C PRO A 23 0.80 -0.86 5.47
N PHE A 24 1.51 0.23 5.22
CA PHE A 24 2.63 0.28 4.29
C PHE A 24 3.79 1.05 4.92
N PHE A 25 4.99 0.48 4.84
CA PHE A 25 6.21 1.05 5.40
C PHE A 25 7.28 1.11 4.33
N LEU A 26 7.90 2.27 4.16
CA LEU A 26 9.10 2.44 3.34
C LEU A 26 10.31 2.54 4.26
N ILE A 27 11.21 1.54 4.18
CA ILE A 27 12.43 1.47 4.99
C ILE A 27 13.62 1.51 4.04
N HIS A 28 14.32 2.63 4.01
CA HIS A 28 15.49 2.84 3.14
C HIS A 28 16.40 3.91 3.75
N GLU A 29 17.71 3.76 3.56
CA GLU A 29 18.70 4.74 3.99
C GLU A 29 18.50 6.04 3.21
N GLY A 30 18.20 7.14 3.91
CA GLY A 30 17.90 8.42 3.25
C GLY A 30 16.45 8.57 2.78
N ALA A 31 15.55 7.64 3.12
CA ALA A 31 14.12 7.88 2.99
C ALA A 31 13.71 9.08 3.86
N GLN A 32 13.21 10.14 3.22
CA GLN A 32 12.74 11.35 3.87
C GLN A 32 11.35 11.71 3.35
N GLY A 33 10.57 12.37 4.20
CA GLY A 33 9.25 12.87 3.86
C GLY A 33 8.12 11.87 4.06
N PRO A 34 6.87 12.36 3.97
CA PRO A 34 5.68 11.54 4.13
C PRO A 34 5.41 10.68 2.90
N LEU A 35 4.59 9.65 3.10
CA LEU A 35 3.93 8.95 2.01
C LEU A 35 2.57 9.59 1.74
N ARG A 36 2.20 9.66 0.47
CA ARG A 36 0.93 10.19 -0.02
C ARG A 36 -0.25 9.41 0.58
N ALA A 37 -1.26 10.14 1.04
CA ALA A 37 -2.52 9.56 1.48
C ALA A 37 -3.34 8.94 0.32
N GLY A 38 -4.17 7.94 0.63
CA GLY A 38 -5.05 7.31 -0.35
C GLY A 38 -4.31 6.51 -1.42
N GLY A 39 -3.18 5.89 -1.06
CA GLY A 39 -2.49 4.93 -1.92
C GLY A 39 -3.24 3.61 -2.08
N ALA A 40 -2.90 2.86 -3.12
CA ALA A 40 -3.44 1.53 -3.40
C ALA A 40 -2.32 0.55 -3.78
N LEU A 41 -2.65 -0.75 -3.87
CA LEU A 41 -1.66 -1.78 -4.24
C LEU A 41 -1.00 -1.54 -5.61
N ALA A 42 -1.70 -0.90 -6.55
CA ALA A 42 -1.16 -0.55 -7.86
C ALA A 42 0.01 0.44 -7.79
N ASP A 43 0.15 1.17 -6.69
CA ASP A 43 1.18 2.19 -6.49
C ASP A 43 2.54 1.58 -6.04
N VAL A 44 2.56 0.32 -5.59
CA VAL A 44 3.77 -0.34 -5.09
C VAL A 44 4.83 -0.50 -6.18
N GLY A 45 4.43 -0.95 -7.38
CA GLY A 45 5.33 -1.14 -8.52
C GLY A 45 6.02 0.16 -8.95
N PRO A 46 5.28 1.22 -9.29
CA PRO A 46 5.82 2.54 -9.59
C PRO A 46 6.75 3.10 -8.50
N THR A 47 6.39 2.91 -7.22
CA THR A 47 7.24 3.31 -6.08
C THR A 47 8.59 2.58 -6.09
N MET A 48 8.59 1.26 -6.34
CA MET A 48 9.82 0.47 -6.43
C MET A 48 10.69 0.90 -7.61
N LEU A 49 10.11 1.12 -8.80
CA LEU A 49 10.87 1.57 -9.97
C LEU A 49 11.53 2.92 -9.72
N ALA A 50 10.81 3.86 -9.10
CA ALA A 50 11.34 5.17 -8.77
C ALA A 50 12.47 5.11 -7.73
N LEU A 51 12.41 4.20 -6.75
CA LEU A 51 13.50 3.95 -5.80
C LEU A 51 14.75 3.36 -6.46
N LEU A 52 14.57 2.56 -7.51
CA LEU A 52 15.65 1.96 -8.30
C LEU A 52 16.20 2.90 -9.39
N GLY A 53 15.61 4.08 -9.57
CA GLY A 53 15.97 5.00 -10.65
C GLY A 53 15.61 4.48 -12.05
N LEU A 54 14.61 3.60 -12.15
CA LEU A 54 14.14 3.01 -13.40
C LEU A 54 12.92 3.76 -13.95
N PRO A 55 12.74 3.84 -15.27
CA PRO A 55 11.57 4.46 -15.87
C PRO A 55 10.30 3.64 -15.56
N ASN A 56 9.19 4.35 -15.35
CA ASN A 56 7.88 3.72 -15.18
C ASN A 56 7.25 3.47 -16.56
N PRO A 57 6.86 2.23 -16.90
CA PRO A 57 6.22 1.93 -18.19
C PRO A 57 4.80 2.53 -18.28
N PRO A 58 4.31 2.84 -19.49
CA PRO A 58 3.01 3.50 -19.68
C PRO A 58 1.81 2.63 -19.26
N GLU A 59 1.96 1.32 -19.20
CA GLU A 59 0.92 0.39 -18.74
C GLU A 59 0.70 0.45 -17.22
N MET A 60 1.67 0.96 -16.45
CA MET A 60 1.54 1.16 -15.01
C MET A 60 0.82 2.47 -14.71
N THR A 61 -0.47 2.36 -14.39
CA THR A 61 -1.34 3.50 -14.06
C THR A 61 -1.26 3.96 -12.61
N GLY A 62 -0.63 3.16 -11.75
CA GLY A 62 -0.31 3.56 -10.38
C GLY A 62 0.74 4.67 -10.33
N ARG A 63 0.93 5.25 -9.15
CA ARG A 63 1.84 6.38 -8.93
C ARG A 63 2.78 6.09 -7.78
N ASP A 64 3.98 6.69 -7.80
CA ASP A 64 4.88 6.67 -6.63
C ASP A 64 4.13 7.15 -5.37
N LEU A 65 4.28 6.41 -4.28
CA LEU A 65 3.69 6.68 -2.98
C LEU A 65 4.42 7.78 -2.21
N ARG A 66 5.66 8.13 -2.58
CA ARG A 66 6.41 9.20 -1.91
C ARG A 66 5.87 10.57 -2.32
N GLU A 67 5.78 11.49 -1.37
CA GLU A 67 5.59 12.91 -1.69
C GLU A 67 6.92 13.51 -2.13
N LEU A 68 7.12 13.59 -3.45
CA LEU A 68 8.26 14.26 -4.06
C LEU A 68 7.92 15.76 -4.15
N GLY A 69 8.53 16.55 -3.26
CA GLY A 69 8.38 18.01 -3.24
C GLY A 69 8.98 18.71 -4.44
#